data_AF-A0A432FZK7-F1
#
_entry.id   AF-A0A432FZK7-F1
#
_cell.length_a   1.000
_cell.length_b   1.000
_cell.length_c   1.000
_cell.angle_alpha   90.00
_cell.angle_beta   90.00
_cell.angle_gamma   90.00
#
_symmetry.space_group_name_H-M   'P 1'
#
loop_
_entity.id
_entity.type
_entity.pdbx_description
1 polymer ?
#
loop_
_entity_poly.entity_id
_entity_poly.type
_entity_poly.pdbx_seq_one_letter_code
_entity_poly.pdbx_strand_id
1 'polypeptide(L)' 'MVNKTLVSMVRGGFYDRVDGGFCRYSTDDAWLVPHFEKMTYDNALLSELFLKAYAINKKERY' A
#
# COMPACT_ATOMS: atom_id res chain seq x y z
N MET A 1 13.40 -7.96 -1.96
CA MET A 1 13.06 -6.89 -0.98
C MET A 1 11.77 -6.18 -1.38
N VAL A 2 11.67 -5.54 -2.56
CA VAL A 2 10.47 -4.79 -3.03
C VAL A 2 9.15 -5.57 -2.93
N ASN A 3 9.08 -6.78 -3.48
CA ASN A 3 7.84 -7.58 -3.45
C ASN A 3 7.33 -7.89 -2.04
N LYS A 4 8.25 -8.13 -1.08
CA LYS A 4 7.86 -8.38 0.31
C LYS A 4 7.24 -7.12 0.91
N THR A 5 7.85 -5.96 0.66
CA THR A 5 7.37 -4.66 1.12
C THR A 5 5.98 -4.35 0.58
N LEU A 6 5.76 -4.45 -0.74
CA LEU A 6 4.44 -4.18 -1.36
C LEU A 6 3.34 -5.10 -0.80
N VAL A 7 3.65 -6.39 -0.63
CA VAL A 7 2.70 -7.33 -0.03
C VAL A 7 2.40 -6.98 1.43
N SER A 8 3.40 -6.55 2.22
CA SER A 8 3.19 -6.09 3.59
C SER A 8 2.33 -4.82 3.65
N MET A 9 2.52 -3.87 2.73
CA MET A 9 1.72 -2.63 2.67
C MET A 9 0.23 -2.92 2.44
N VAL A 10 -0.10 -3.87 1.56
CA VAL A 10 -1.50 -4.29 1.29
C VAL A 10 -2.07 -5.15 2.43
N ARG A 11 -1.22 -5.87 3.17
CA ARG A 11 -1.64 -6.76 4.28
C ARG A 11 -1.75 -6.06 5.64
N GLY A 12 -1.05 -4.96 5.86
CA GLY A 12 -1.12 -4.19 7.11
C GLY A 12 -2.36 -3.32 7.22
N GLY A 13 -2.43 -2.50 8.28
CA GLY A 13 -3.42 -1.45 8.45
C GLY A 13 -3.19 -0.24 7.54
N PHE A 14 -2.04 -0.18 6.87
CA PHE A 14 -1.68 0.89 5.93
C PHE A 14 -2.62 0.97 4.70
N TYR A 15 -3.12 -0.17 4.21
CA TYR A 15 -4.14 -0.22 3.16
C TYR A 15 -5.54 -0.25 3.77
N ASP A 16 -6.37 0.70 3.37
CA ASP A 16 -7.76 0.77 3.79
C ASP A 16 -8.59 -0.27 3.03
N ARG A 17 -9.11 -1.25 3.76
CA ARG A 17 -9.93 -2.34 3.20
C ARG A 17 -11.40 -1.98 3.04
N VAL A 18 -11.84 -0.86 3.63
CA VAL A 18 -13.22 -0.41 3.60
C VAL A 18 -13.42 0.53 2.41
N ASP A 19 -12.66 1.63 2.38
CA ASP A 19 -12.81 2.67 1.35
C ASP A 19 -11.73 2.61 0.25
N GLY A 20 -10.76 1.69 0.37
CA GLY A 20 -9.65 1.57 -0.57
C GLY A 20 -8.59 2.67 -0.42
N GLY A 21 -7.47 2.47 -1.11
CA GLY A 21 -6.32 3.37 -1.04
C GLY A 21 -5.46 3.18 0.21
N PHE A 22 -4.36 3.92 0.25
CA PHE A 22 -3.37 3.88 1.31
C PHE A 22 -3.50 5.10 2.23
N CYS A 23 -3.43 4.83 3.52
CA CYS A 23 -3.25 5.84 4.56
C CYS A 23 -1.87 6.48 4.43
N ARG A 24 -1.67 7.66 5.04
CA ARG A 24 -0.41 8.41 4.88
C ARG A 24 0.78 7.72 5.54
N TYR A 25 0.61 7.14 6.72
CA TYR A 25 1.61 6.37 7.44
C TYR A 25 0.95 5.47 8.51
N SER A 26 1.73 4.56 9.11
CA SER A 26 1.35 3.83 10.31
C SER A 26 1.98 4.47 11.54
N THR A 27 1.27 4.49 12.67
CA THR A 27 1.79 5.04 13.93
C THR A 27 2.65 4.05 14.71
N ASP A 28 2.78 2.82 14.22
CA ASP A 28 3.52 1.71 14.82
C ASP A 28 4.43 1.01 13.80
N ASP A 29 5.47 0.34 14.31
CA ASP A 29 6.49 -0.34 13.49
C ASP A 29 5.97 -1.61 12.81
N ALA A 30 4.88 -2.20 13.29
CA ALA A 30 4.28 -3.40 12.72
C ALA A 30 3.30 -3.09 11.56
N TRP A 31 3.08 -1.79 11.28
CA TRP A 31 2.18 -1.29 10.25
C TRP A 31 0.72 -1.69 10.46
N LEU A 32 0.27 -1.77 11.70
CA LEU A 32 -1.08 -2.22 12.06
C LEU A 32 -2.07 -1.08 12.28
N VAL A 33 -1.61 0.05 12.81
CA VAL A 33 -2.44 1.20 13.20
C VAL A 33 -2.22 2.35 12.21
N PRO A 34 -3.14 2.59 11.26
CA PRO A 34 -2.98 3.65 10.29
C PRO A 34 -3.26 5.03 10.88
N HIS A 35 -2.60 6.03 10.33
CA HIS A 35 -3.07 7.40 10.37
C HIS A 35 -4.09 7.60 9.23
N PHE A 36 -5.38 7.67 9.56
CA PHE A 36 -6.51 7.60 8.60
C PHE A 36 -6.53 8.68 7.50
N GLU A 37 -5.70 9.73 7.60
CA GLU A 37 -5.51 10.67 6.51
C GLU A 37 -4.97 9.96 5.26
N LYS A 38 -5.52 10.30 4.10
CA LYS A 38 -5.04 9.83 2.78
C LYS A 38 -4.56 11.03 1.98
N MET A 39 -3.37 10.92 1.41
CA MET A 39 -2.83 11.94 0.51
C MET A 39 -2.97 11.47 -0.94
N THR A 40 -3.51 12.33 -1.79
CA THR A 40 -3.76 12.01 -3.20
C THR A 40 -2.47 11.69 -3.95
N TYR A 41 -1.41 12.47 -3.71
CA TYR A 41 -0.13 12.26 -4.40
C TYR A 41 0.52 10.93 -3.99
N ASP A 42 0.44 10.54 -2.72
CA ASP A 42 0.96 9.25 -2.25
C ASP A 42 0.22 8.09 -2.93
N ASN A 43 -1.11 8.16 -2.99
CA ASN A 43 -1.92 7.15 -3.66
C ASN A 43 -1.68 7.09 -5.17
N ALA A 44 -1.45 8.22 -5.84
CA ALA A 44 -1.10 8.25 -7.26
C ALA A 44 0.25 7.56 -7.53
N LEU A 45 1.28 7.88 -6.74
CA LEU A 45 2.60 7.27 -6.86
C LEU A 45 2.59 5.78 -6.53
N LEU A 46 1.84 5.38 -5.49
CA LEU A 46 1.67 3.98 -5.14
C LEU A 46 0.91 3.23 -6.23
N SER A 47 -0.14 3.80 -6.81
CA SER A 47 -0.87 3.18 -7.92
C SER A 47 0.04 2.89 -9.11
N GLU A 48 0.90 3.85 -9.50
CA GLU A 48 1.89 3.63 -10.56
C GLU A 48 2.90 2.53 -10.18
N LEU A 49 3.37 2.53 -8.94
CA LEU A 49 4.32 1.53 -8.43
C LEU A 49 3.72 0.12 -8.45
N PHE A 50 2.49 -0.05 -7.98
CA PHE A 50 1.78 -1.33 -7.99
C PHE A 50 1.51 -1.81 -9.41
N LEU A 51 1.13 -0.92 -10.34
CA LEU A 51 0.98 -1.28 -11.76
C LEU A 51 2.29 -1.76 -12.38
N LYS A 52 3.40 -1.06 -12.13
CA LYS A 52 4.75 -1.50 -12.57
C LYS A 52 5.12 -2.85 -11.95
N ALA A 53 4.83 -3.06 -10.68
CA ALA A 53 5.08 -4.33 -10.00
C ALA A 53 4.22 -5.47 -10.58
N TYR A 54 2.97 -5.20 -10.94
CA TYR A 54 2.09 -6.14 -11.62
C TYR A 54 2.60 -6.50 -13.01
N ALA A 55 3.05 -5.51 -13.79
CA ALA A 55 3.57 -5.75 -15.14
C ALA A 55 4.74 -6.75 -15.16
N ILE A 56 5.59 -6.72 -14.12
CA ILE A 56 6.76 -7.59 -13.98
C ILE A 56 6.39 -8.94 -13.36
N ASN A 57 5.63 -8.95 -12.26
CA ASN A 57 5.44 -10.16 -11.46
C ASN A 57 4.12 -10.91 -11.72
N LYS A 58 3.17 -10.28 -12.42
CA LYS A 58 1.83 -10.82 -12.73
C LYS A 58 1.07 -11.38 -11.52
N LYS A 59 1.32 -10.83 -10.34
CA LYS A 59 0.63 -11.24 -9.10
C LYS A 59 -0.69 -10.50 -9.00
N GLU A 60 -1.79 -11.24 -8.93
CA GLU A 60 -3.16 -10.72 -8.81
C GLU A 60 -3.37 -9.74 -7.64
N ARG A 61 -2.52 -9.81 -6.61
CA ARG A 61 -2.60 -8.96 -5.42
C ARG A 61 -1.99 -7.56 -5.61
N TYR A 62 -1.45 -7.26 -6.79
CA TYR A 62 -0.99 -5.92 -7.19
C TYR A 62 -1.98 -5.33 -8.20
#